data_AF-A0A660ZUE5-F1
#
_entry.id   AF-A0A660ZUE5-F1
#
_cell.length_a   1.000
_cell.length_b   1.000
_cell.length_c   1.000
_cell.angle_alpha   90.00
_cell.angle_beta   90.00
_cell.angle_gamma   90.00
#
_symmetry.space_group_name_H-M   'P 1'
#
loop_
_entity.id
_entity.type
_entity.pdbx_description
1 polymer ?
#
loop_
_entity_poly.entity_id
_entity_poly.type
_entity_poly.pdbx_seq_one_letter_code
_entity_poly.pdbx_strand_id
1 'polypeptide(L)'
;MKQIPQILVATLLLCSIAMPTLAEDPGSLPSPLREVGFEQRLGESISLDLPFVDSEGKSVLLADYFVADRPVVLALVYYECPVLCSMVLNGLV
;
A
#
# COMPACT_ATOMS: atom_id res chain seq x y z
N MET A 1 -2.86 -38.52 -39.53
CA MET A 1 -3.55 -38.59 -38.23
C MET A 1 -2.66 -38.31 -37.01
N LYS A 2 -1.32 -38.45 -37.06
CA LYS A 2 -0.40 -38.14 -35.92
C LYS A 2 -0.07 -36.66 -35.69
N GLN A 3 -0.23 -35.81 -36.71
CA GLN A 3 0.21 -34.40 -36.69
C GLN A 3 -0.84 -33.41 -36.14
N ILE A 4 -2.11 -33.83 -36.05
CA ILE A 4 -3.23 -33.01 -35.56
C ILE A 4 -3.06 -32.57 -34.09
N PRO A 5 -2.68 -33.45 -33.13
CA PRO A 5 -2.51 -33.03 -31.74
C PRO A 5 -1.29 -32.13 -31.54
N GLN A 6 -0.23 -32.29 -32.34
CA GLN A 6 0.98 -31.47 -32.24
C GLN A 6 0.73 -30.03 -32.71
N ILE A 7 -0.06 -29.85 -33.76
CA ILE A 7 -0.45 -28.51 -34.24
C ILE A 7 -1.33 -27.82 -33.18
N LEU A 8 -2.28 -28.53 -32.57
CA LEU A 8 -3.16 -27.95 -31.54
C LEU A 8 -2.37 -27.48 -30.31
N VAL A 9 -1.41 -28.27 -29.84
CA VAL A 9 -0.53 -27.91 -28.70
C VAL A 9 0.38 -26.74 -29.05
N ALA A 10 0.94 -26.70 -30.26
CA ALA A 10 1.79 -25.60 -30.70
C ALA A 10 1.04 -24.27 -30.79
N THR A 11 -0.21 -24.30 -31.29
CA THR A 11 -1.06 -23.09 -31.34
C THR A 11 -1.47 -22.63 -29.94
N LEU A 12 -1.74 -23.56 -29.02
CA LEU A 12 -2.05 -23.23 -27.63
C LEU A 12 -0.86 -22.61 -26.90
N LEU A 13 0.36 -23.12 -27.11
CA LEU A 13 1.58 -22.54 -26.55
C LEU A 13 1.90 -21.15 -27.13
N LEU A 14 1.66 -20.93 -28.43
CA LEU A 14 1.88 -19.62 -29.05
C LEU A 14 0.95 -18.53 -28.48
N CYS A 15 -0.30 -18.87 -28.14
CA CYS A 15 -1.24 -17.92 -27.55
C CYS A 15 -0.85 -17.46 -26.14
N SER A 16 -0.13 -18.28 -25.38
CA SER A 16 0.26 -17.94 -24.00
C SER A 16 1.41 -16.91 -23.92
N ILE A 17 2.15 -16.71 -25.02
CA ILE A 17 3.29 -15.78 -25.10
C ILE A 17 2.83 -14.38 -25.56
N ALA A 18 1.65 -14.29 -26.17
CA ALA A 18 1.13 -13.08 -26.78
C ALA A 18 0.07 -12.37 -25.93
N MET A 19 0.01 -12.60 -24.61
CA MET A 19 -0.79 -11.74 -23.74
C MET A 19 -0.13 -10.35 -23.74
N PRO A 20 -0.76 -9.32 -24.34
CA PRO A 20 -0.29 -7.98 -24.13
C PRO A 20 -0.50 -7.69 -22.65
N THR A 21 0.59 -7.40 -21.96
CA THR A 21 0.50 -6.74 -20.66
C THR A 21 -0.27 -5.44 -20.92
N LEU A 22 -1.48 -5.34 -20.35
CA LEU A 22 -2.17 -4.07 -20.21
C LEU A 22 -1.32 -3.25 -19.24
N ALA A 23 -0.30 -2.57 -19.75
CA ALA A 23 0.39 -1.53 -19.01
C ALA A 23 -0.60 -0.35 -18.91
N GLU A 24 -1.00 0.02 -17.69
CA GLU A 24 -1.74 1.24 -17.46
C GLU A 24 -0.89 2.42 -17.94
N ASP A 25 -1.41 3.22 -18.87
CA ASP A 25 -0.76 4.44 -19.34
C ASP A 25 -0.85 5.49 -18.22
N PRO A 26 0.26 5.89 -17.56
CA PRO A 26 0.22 6.94 -16.55
C PRO A 26 -0.27 8.29 -17.11
N GLY A 27 -0.32 8.45 -18.44
CA GLY A 27 -0.95 9.58 -19.13
C GLY A 27 -2.47 9.67 -18.98
N SER A 28 -3.16 8.61 -18.52
CA SER A 28 -4.61 8.62 -18.31
C SER A 28 -5.05 9.14 -16.93
N LEU A 29 -4.12 9.45 -16.03
CA LEU A 29 -4.44 10.01 -14.72
C LEU A 29 -4.81 11.50 -14.86
N PRO A 30 -5.93 11.96 -14.25
CA PRO A 30 -6.23 13.38 -14.12
C PRO A 30 -5.02 14.14 -13.57
N SER A 31 -4.78 15.37 -14.05
CA SER A 31 -3.59 16.16 -13.70
C SER A 31 -3.19 16.13 -12.22
N PRO A 32 -4.11 16.27 -11.24
CA PRO A 32 -3.75 16.25 -9.82
C PRO A 32 -3.14 14.94 -9.32
N LEU A 33 -3.44 13.81 -9.97
CA LEU A 33 -2.96 12.49 -9.55
C LEU A 33 -1.61 12.12 -10.18
N ARG A 34 -1.16 12.84 -11.21
CA ARG A 34 0.16 12.60 -11.83
C ARG A 34 1.33 12.98 -10.93
N GLU A 35 1.08 13.87 -9.97
CA GLU A 35 2.08 14.37 -9.01
C GLU A 35 2.02 13.63 -7.67
N VAL A 36 1.02 12.75 -7.46
CA VAL A 36 0.90 11.95 -6.25
C VAL A 36 1.83 10.75 -6.35
N GLY A 37 2.78 10.66 -5.43
CA GLY A 37 3.73 9.55 -5.33
C GLY A 37 4.11 9.26 -3.88
N PHE A 38 4.75 8.12 -3.67
CA PHE A 38 5.25 7.72 -2.36
C PHE A 38 6.79 7.72 -2.38
N GLU A 39 7.39 8.51 -1.50
CA GLU A 39 8.83 8.46 -1.25
C GLU A 39 9.09 7.66 0.02
N GLN A 40 9.83 6.56 -0.11
CA GLN A 40 10.09 5.66 1.01
C GLN A 40 11.36 6.09 1.76
N ARG A 41 11.21 6.45 3.04
CA ARG A 41 12.31 6.87 3.94
C ARG A 41 12.62 5.79 4.98
N LEU A 42 13.04 4.59 4.56
CA LEU A 42 13.32 3.47 5.48
C LEU A 42 14.56 3.75 6.35
N GLY A 43 14.47 3.41 7.63
CA GLY A 43 15.56 3.59 8.60
C GLY A 43 15.71 5.03 9.10
N GLU A 44 14.95 5.98 8.57
CA GLU A 44 14.87 7.34 9.09
C GLU A 44 13.98 7.37 10.34
N SER A 45 14.38 8.17 11.33
CA SER A 45 13.65 8.32 12.58
C SER A 45 12.69 9.50 12.51
N ILE A 46 11.47 9.30 12.95
CA ILE A 46 10.54 10.39 13.23
C ILE A 46 10.93 11.11 14.52
N SER A 47 10.62 12.41 14.60
CA SER A 47 10.89 13.18 15.82
C SER A 47 9.96 12.73 16.95
N LEU A 48 10.52 12.42 18.11
CA LEU A 48 9.75 11.92 19.26
C LEU A 48 9.17 13.06 20.14
N ASP A 49 9.61 14.29 19.91
CA ASP A 49 9.12 15.50 20.57
C ASP A 49 7.89 16.11 19.88
N LEU A 50 7.29 15.41 18.91
CA LEU A 50 6.07 15.85 18.24
C LEU A 50 4.89 15.91 19.23
N PRO A 51 4.19 17.06 19.35
CA PRO A 51 3.05 17.21 20.24
C PRO A 51 1.76 16.66 19.63
N PHE A 52 0.98 15.95 20.44
CA PHE A 52 -0.34 15.41 20.10
C PHE A 52 -1.36 15.67 21.21
N VAL A 53 -2.63 15.49 20.87
CA VAL A 53 -3.75 15.42 21.82
C VAL A 53 -4.31 14.02 21.75
N ASP A 54 -4.37 13.33 22.88
CA ASP A 54 -4.92 11.98 22.94
C ASP A 54 -6.46 11.97 23.00
N SER A 55 -7.05 10.77 23.05
CA SER A 55 -8.50 10.59 23.09
C SER A 55 -9.17 11.10 24.39
N GLU A 56 -8.40 11.34 25.45
CA GLU A 56 -8.88 11.93 26.70
C GLU A 56 -8.74 13.45 26.71
N GLY A 57 -8.20 14.04 25.63
CA GLY A 57 -7.98 15.47 25.50
C GLY A 57 -6.68 15.96 26.16
N LYS A 58 -5.78 15.06 26.54
CA LYS A 58 -4.51 15.41 27.18
C LYS A 58 -3.44 15.73 26.14
N SER A 59 -2.66 16.76 26.40
CA SER A 59 -1.44 17.05 25.64
C SER A 59 -0.35 16.02 25.95
N VAL A 60 0.19 15.39 24.91
CA VAL A 60 1.22 14.34 25.00
C VAL A 60 2.30 14.58 23.95
N LEU A 61 3.48 13.98 24.15
CA LEU A 61 4.51 13.88 23.13
C LEU A 61 4.49 12.48 22.51
N LEU A 62 4.96 12.35 21.27
CA LEU A 62 5.07 11.04 20.63
C LEU A 62 5.95 10.06 21.43
N ALA A 63 7.00 10.58 22.08
CA ALA A 63 7.87 9.84 22.99
C ALA A 63 7.12 9.10 24.11
N ASP A 64 5.96 9.63 24.56
CA ASP A 64 5.20 9.06 25.68
C ASP A 64 4.67 7.65 25.38
N TYR A 65 4.63 7.24 24.11
CA TYR A 65 4.16 5.92 23.65
C TYR A 65 5.28 4.91 23.42
N PHE A 66 6.55 5.29 23.56
CA PHE A 66 7.70 4.40 23.36
C PHE A 66 8.13 3.79 24.69
N VAL A 67 8.00 2.46 24.81
CA VAL A 67 8.43 1.72 26.00
C VAL A 67 9.57 0.76 25.64
N ALA A 68 10.52 0.58 26.55
CA ALA A 68 11.61 -0.37 26.39
C ALA A 68 11.08 -1.76 25.99
N ASP A 69 11.80 -2.38 25.05
CA ASP A 69 11.52 -3.72 24.54
C ASP A 69 10.13 -3.92 23.91
N ARG A 70 9.46 -2.84 23.48
CA ARG A 70 8.19 -2.91 22.75
C ARG A 70 8.22 -2.12 21.44
N PRO A 71 7.95 -2.77 20.29
CA PRO A 71 7.82 -2.05 19.02
C PRO A 71 6.53 -1.21 19.02
N VAL A 72 6.58 -0.09 18.31
CA VAL A 72 5.43 0.82 18.14
C VAL A 72 4.97 0.74 16.69
N VAL A 73 3.66 0.55 16.48
CA VAL A 73 3.01 0.63 15.17
C VAL A 73 2.14 1.89 15.15
N LEU A 74 2.38 2.78 14.18
CA LEU A 74 1.62 4.01 14.00
C LEU A 74 0.60 3.85 12.87
N ALA A 75 -0.70 3.88 13.20
CA ALA A 75 -1.79 3.84 12.23
C ALA A 75 -2.36 5.26 12.00
N LEU A 76 -2.14 5.82 10.82
CA LEU A 76 -2.62 7.15 10.44
C LEU A 76 -4.04 7.06 9.87
N VAL A 77 -5.05 7.21 10.74
CA VAL A 77 -6.47 7.16 10.38
C VAL A 77 -7.16 8.50 10.66
N TYR A 78 -8.33 8.71 10.06
CA TYR A 78 -9.18 9.88 10.28
C TYR A 78 -10.65 9.46 10.40
N TYR A 79 -11.45 10.25 11.12
CA TYR A 79 -12.83 9.88 11.51
C TYR A 79 -13.79 9.71 10.33
N GLU A 80 -13.71 10.58 9.33
CA GLU A 80 -14.60 10.56 8.16
C GLU A 80 -14.09 9.63 7.05
N CYS A 81 -13.39 8.56 7.42
CA CYS A 81 -12.78 7.64 6.47
C CYS A 81 -13.80 6.59 5.98
N PRO A 82 -14.22 6.64 4.71
CA PRO A 82 -15.41 5.92 4.27
C PRO A 82 -15.23 4.40 4.18
N VAL A 83 -13.99 3.88 4.05
CA VAL A 83 -13.80 2.43 3.82
C VAL A 83 -12.52 1.84 4.39
N LEU A 84 -11.34 2.41 4.09
CA LEU A 84 -10.07 1.72 4.34
C LEU A 84 -9.64 1.70 5.82
N CYS A 85 -10.07 2.69 6.61
CA CYS A 85 -9.57 2.82 7.97
C CYS A 85 -10.04 1.68 8.89
N SER A 86 -11.26 1.18 8.71
CA SER A 86 -11.74 0.01 9.46
C SER A 86 -10.95 -1.25 9.09
N MET A 87 -10.61 -1.43 7.80
CA MET A 87 -9.78 -2.54 7.34
C MET A 87 -8.37 -2.48 7.94
N VAL A 88 -7.74 -1.30 7.93
CA VAL A 88 -6.42 -1.09 8.54
C VAL A 88 -6.45 -1.41 10.03
N LEU A 89 -7.42 -0.86 10.78
CA LEU A 89 -7.53 -1.08 12.22
C LEU A 89 -7.78 -2.54 12.58
N ASN A 90 -8.61 -3.26 11.81
CA ASN A 90 -8.88 -4.68 12.02
C ASN A 90 -7.70 -5.59 11.63
N GLY A 91 -6.75 -5.10 10.83
CA GLY A 91 -5.55 -5.83 10.42
C GLY A 91 -4.38 -5.71 11.39
N LEU A 92 -4.49 -4.87 12.43
CA LEU A 92 -3.48 -4.77 13.49
C LEU A 92 -3.60 -6.00 14.40
N VAL A 93 -2.56 -6.85 14.43
CA VAL A 93 -2.49 -8.10 15.20
C VAL A 93 -1.29 -8.10 16.14
#